data_AF-A0A2V8QPV9-F1
#
_entry.id   AF-A0A2V8QPV9-F1
#
_cell.length_a   1.000
_cell.length_b   1.000
_cell.length_c   1.000
_cell.angle_alpha   90.00
_cell.angle_beta   90.00
_cell.angle_gamma   90.00
#
_symmetry.space_group_name_H-M   'P 1'
#
loop_
_entity.id
_entity.type
_entity.pdbx_description
1 polymer ?
#
loop_
_entity_poly.entity_id
_entity_poly.type
_entity_poly.pdbx_seq_one_letter_code
_entity_poly.pdbx_strand_id
1 'polypeptide(L)'
;MTNDKRAFERITLIVLDSLGMGEMPDAAAWGDAGADTLGHICESREVRLPNLRSWGLGNIRTLADVPPVAEPRAAFGRCALRSNGKDTTTGHWEMAGIILERAFPTYPEGFPTE
;
A
#
# COMPACT_ATOMS: atom_id res chain seq x y z
N MET A 1 -30.93 -19.95 -15.31
CA MET A 1 -29.65 -19.51 -15.93
C MET A 1 -29.28 -18.18 -15.29
N THR A 2 -28.44 -18.19 -14.27
CA THR A 2 -27.96 -16.97 -13.63
C THR A 2 -26.98 -16.28 -14.58
N ASN A 3 -27.36 -15.08 -15.01
CA ASN A 3 -26.58 -14.21 -15.87
C ASN A 3 -25.38 -13.67 -15.08
N ASP A 4 -24.33 -14.48 -14.91
CA ASP A 4 -23.09 -14.10 -14.23
C ASP A 4 -22.27 -13.19 -15.17
N LYS A 5 -22.72 -11.94 -15.35
CA LYS A 5 -21.98 -10.92 -16.10
C LYS A 5 -20.81 -10.42 -15.24
N ARG A 6 -19.71 -11.16 -15.25
CA ARG A 6 -18.44 -10.69 -14.69
C ARG A 6 -17.92 -9.53 -15.54
N ALA A 7 -17.55 -8.42 -14.89
CA ALA A 7 -16.96 -7.27 -15.58
C ALA A 7 -15.60 -7.61 -16.23
N PHE A 8 -14.88 -8.57 -15.66
CA PHE A 8 -13.60 -9.07 -16.15
C PHE A 8 -13.54 -10.59 -16.06
N GLU A 9 -12.98 -11.24 -17.07
CA GLU A 9 -12.77 -12.70 -17.08
C GLU A 9 -11.64 -13.13 -16.14
N ARG A 10 -10.63 -12.26 -15.97
CA ARG A 10 -9.45 -12.50 -15.13
C ARG A 10 -9.00 -11.22 -14.46
N ILE A 11 -8.48 -11.34 -13.23
CA ILE A 11 -7.85 -10.26 -12.48
C ILE A 11 -6.42 -10.70 -12.17
N THR A 12 -5.44 -9.84 -12.46
CA THR A 12 -4.06 -10.01 -12.00
C THR A 12 -3.80 -8.99 -10.90
N LEU A 13 -3.67 -9.46 -9.67
CA LEU A 13 -3.31 -8.62 -8.53
C LEU A 13 -1.79 -8.68 -8.34
N ILE A 14 -1.13 -7.53 -8.35
CA ILE A 14 0.30 -7.39 -8.13
C ILE A 14 0.50 -6.60 -6.83
N VAL A 15 1.20 -7.20 -5.87
CA VAL A 15 1.57 -6.55 -4.61
C VAL A 15 3.05 -6.18 -4.68
N LEU A 16 3.35 -4.90 -4.59
CA LEU A 16 4.71 -4.40 -4.38
C LEU A 16 4.94 -4.36 -2.87
N ASP A 17 5.40 -5.47 -2.31
CA ASP A 17 5.47 -5.65 -0.86
C ASP A 17 6.31 -4.54 -0.21
N SER A 18 5.86 -4.04 0.94
CA SER A 18 6.40 -2.91 1.70
C SER A 18 6.42 -1.53 1.02
N LEU A 19 5.92 -1.36 -0.22
CA LEU A 19 5.97 -0.07 -0.92
C LEU A 19 4.88 0.91 -0.44
N GLY A 20 5.04 1.46 0.77
CA GLY A 20 4.14 2.46 1.35
C GLY A 20 4.16 3.81 0.62
N MET A 21 3.03 4.53 0.70
CA MET A 21 2.79 5.81 0.02
C MET A 21 2.45 6.93 1.03
N GLY A 22 3.33 7.10 2.02
CA GLY A 22 3.15 7.98 3.16
C GLY A 22 2.53 7.31 4.39
N GLU A 23 2.55 8.02 5.51
CA GLU A 23 2.10 7.52 6.80
C GLU A 23 0.57 7.36 6.89
N MET A 24 0.12 6.41 7.70
CA MET A 24 -1.29 6.28 8.07
C MET A 24 -1.68 7.29 9.16
N PRO A 25 -2.97 7.66 9.30
CA PRO A 25 -3.41 8.61 10.34
C PRO A 25 -3.06 8.19 11.78
N ASP A 26 -2.86 6.90 12.04
CA ASP A 26 -2.50 6.32 13.32
C ASP A 26 -0.99 6.00 13.45
N ALA A 27 -0.15 6.38 12.48
CA ALA A 27 1.27 6.01 12.46
C ALA A 27 2.04 6.40 13.73
N ALA A 28 1.67 7.52 14.38
CA ALA A 28 2.25 7.93 15.65
C ALA A 28 2.05 6.89 16.78
N ALA A 29 0.91 6.19 16.80
CA ALA A 29 0.65 5.12 17.78
C ALA A 29 1.53 3.88 17.54
N TRP A 30 2.04 3.71 16.32
CA TRP A 30 2.93 2.63 15.91
C TRP A 30 4.42 2.99 15.94
N GLY A 31 4.75 4.22 16.35
CA GLY A 31 6.12 4.75 16.32
C GLY A 31 6.63 5.07 14.92
N ASP A 32 5.74 5.16 13.91
CA ASP A 32 6.07 5.32 12.49
C ASP A 32 5.74 6.74 11.97
N ALA A 33 5.64 7.74 12.85
CA ALA A 33 5.35 9.11 12.44
C ALA A 33 6.41 9.62 11.44
N GLY A 34 5.95 10.17 10.32
CA GLY A 34 6.78 10.60 9.19
C GLY A 34 7.24 9.47 8.26
N ALA A 35 6.79 8.23 8.45
CA ALA A 35 7.16 7.14 7.54
C ALA A 35 6.60 7.36 6.14
N ASP A 36 7.49 7.44 5.14
CA ASP A 36 7.12 7.57 3.74
C ASP A 36 8.08 6.81 2.82
N THR A 37 7.79 5.53 2.56
CA THR A 37 8.70 4.68 1.78
C THR A 37 8.89 5.20 0.36
N LEU A 38 7.83 5.32 -0.44
CA LEU A 38 7.96 5.76 -1.83
C LEU A 38 8.42 7.22 -1.93
N GLY A 39 7.95 8.10 -1.03
CA GLY A 39 8.37 9.50 -1.03
C GLY A 39 9.86 9.66 -0.74
N HIS A 40 10.36 9.06 0.35
CA HIS A 40 11.79 9.12 0.68
C HIS A 40 12.66 8.46 -0.39
N ILE A 41 12.18 7.39 -1.06
CA ILE A 41 12.90 6.81 -2.21
C ILE A 41 13.02 7.83 -3.35
N CYS A 42 11.92 8.49 -3.74
CA CYS A 42 11.92 9.50 -4.79
C CYS A 42 12.76 10.73 -4.43
N GLU A 43 12.86 11.09 -3.15
CA GLU A 43 13.72 12.19 -2.69
C GLU A 43 15.20 11.81 -2.67
N SER A 44 15.51 10.56 -2.35
CA SER A 44 16.90 10.09 -2.21
C SER A 44 17.65 9.94 -3.52
N ARG A 45 16.95 9.77 -4.65
CA ARG A 45 17.55 9.49 -5.96
C ARG A 45 16.56 9.72 -7.09
N GLU A 46 17.10 9.87 -8.30
CA GLU A 46 16.28 9.88 -9.51
C GLU A 46 15.49 8.56 -9.64
N VAL A 47 14.18 8.67 -9.81
CA VAL A 47 13.27 7.53 -9.99
C VAL A 47 12.52 7.68 -11.31
N ARG A 48 12.70 6.71 -12.20
CA ARG A 48 12.01 6.67 -13.51
C ARG A 48 10.91 5.63 -13.52
N LEU A 49 9.67 6.06 -13.33
CA LEU A 49 8.48 5.20 -13.36
C LEU A 49 7.49 5.63 -14.45
N PRO A 50 7.88 5.69 -15.74
CA PRO A 50 7.04 6.25 -16.81
C PRO A 50 5.70 5.54 -16.96
N ASN A 51 5.67 4.22 -16.75
CA ASN A 51 4.44 3.42 -16.86
C ASN A 51 3.48 3.71 -15.69
N LEU A 52 3.96 3.62 -14.43
CA LEU A 52 3.13 3.91 -13.26
C LEU A 52 2.68 5.37 -13.22
N ARG A 53 3.53 6.30 -13.66
CA ARG A 53 3.15 7.70 -13.87
C ARG A 53 1.99 7.81 -14.86
N SER A 54 2.07 7.14 -16.01
CA SER A 54 0.98 7.15 -17.01
C SER A 54 -0.33 6.55 -16.50
N TRP A 55 -0.27 5.72 -15.46
CA TRP A 55 -1.45 5.15 -14.78
C TRP A 55 -1.98 6.02 -13.64
N GLY A 56 -1.29 7.10 -13.27
CA GLY A 56 -1.76 8.05 -12.25
C GLY A 56 -1.04 7.97 -10.90
N LEU A 57 0.13 7.31 -10.79
CA LEU A 57 0.90 7.26 -9.53
C LEU A 57 1.17 8.66 -8.96
N GLY A 58 1.63 9.59 -9.80
CA GLY A 58 1.88 10.99 -9.41
C GLY A 58 0.60 11.82 -9.16
N ASN A 59 -0.58 11.27 -9.44
CA ASN A 59 -1.87 11.90 -9.17
C ASN A 59 -2.40 11.55 -7.76
N ILE A 60 -1.86 10.50 -7.11
CA ILE A 60 -2.24 10.13 -5.73
C ILE A 60 -1.79 11.22 -4.74
N ARG A 61 -0.56 11.71 -4.92
CA ARG A 61 0.03 12.88 -4.24
C ARG A 61 1.31 13.30 -4.98
N THR A 62 1.85 14.46 -4.61
CA THR A 62 3.14 14.94 -5.09
C THR A 62 4.27 13.97 -4.72
N LEU A 63 5.07 13.58 -5.72
CA LEU A 63 6.29 12.79 -5.59
C LEU A 63 7.39 13.44 -6.43
N ALA A 64 8.63 13.43 -5.95
CA ALA A 64 9.79 13.82 -6.75
C ALA A 64 9.93 12.92 -7.99
N ASP A 65 10.29 13.50 -9.13
CA ASP A 65 10.48 12.85 -10.44
C ASP A 65 9.27 12.07 -11.03
N VAL A 66 8.12 12.07 -10.33
CA VAL A 66 6.88 11.42 -10.78
C VAL A 66 5.73 12.44 -10.77
N PRO A 67 5.75 13.46 -11.66
CA PRO A 67 4.70 14.47 -11.69
C PRO A 67 3.37 13.89 -12.17
N PRO A 68 2.22 14.49 -11.79
CA PRO A 68 0.90 14.05 -12.24
C PRO A 68 0.74 14.10 -13.76
N VAL A 69 -0.27 13.40 -14.26
CA VAL A 69 -0.73 13.46 -15.65
C VAL A 69 -2.17 13.99 -15.72
N ALA A 70 -2.49 14.78 -16.75
CA ALA A 70 -3.84 15.32 -16.93
C ALA A 70 -4.88 14.23 -17.23
N GLU A 71 -4.49 13.22 -18.00
CA GLU A 71 -5.34 12.12 -18.44
C GLU A 71 -4.70 10.76 -18.05
N PRO A 72 -4.89 10.30 -16.80
CA PRO A 72 -4.35 9.01 -16.37
C PRO A 72 -5.08 7.86 -17.07
N ARG A 73 -4.31 6.84 -17.45
CA ARG A 73 -4.83 5.67 -18.19
C ARG A 73 -5.53 4.63 -17.31
N ALA A 74 -5.54 4.83 -16.00
CA ALA A 74 -6.11 3.92 -15.02
C ALA A 74 -6.74 4.70 -13.86
N ALA A 75 -7.57 4.02 -13.07
CA ALA A 75 -8.00 4.52 -11.78
C ALA A 75 -6.83 4.44 -10.79
N PHE A 76 -6.74 5.43 -9.90
CA PHE A 76 -5.68 5.56 -8.92
C PHE A 76 -6.26 6.00 -7.57
N GLY A 77 -5.53 5.69 -6.51
CA GLY A 77 -5.90 6.03 -5.14
C GLY A 77 -4.91 5.45 -4.15
N ARG A 78 -5.17 5.69 -2.86
CA ARG A 78 -4.46 5.07 -1.74
C ARG A 78 -5.48 4.46 -0.79
N CYS A 79 -5.12 3.37 -0.16
CA CYS A 79 -5.95 2.69 0.85
C CYS A 79 -5.28 2.82 2.22
N ALA A 80 -6.10 2.97 3.25
CA ALA A 80 -5.67 2.82 4.64
C ALA A 80 -5.97 1.40 5.08
N LEU A 81 -5.06 0.80 5.86
CA LEU A 81 -5.30 -0.48 6.49
C LEU A 81 -6.32 -0.30 7.63
N ARG A 82 -7.26 -1.23 7.76
CA ARG A 82 -8.26 -1.22 8.83
C ARG A 82 -7.87 -2.14 9.99
N SER A 83 -7.18 -3.23 9.70
CA SER A 83 -6.75 -4.22 10.68
C SER A 83 -5.74 -3.62 11.65
N ASN A 84 -5.76 -4.11 12.88
CA ASN A 84 -4.85 -3.71 13.93
C ASN A 84 -3.54 -4.49 13.80
N GLY A 85 -2.71 -4.18 12.81
CA GLY A 85 -1.43 -4.84 12.55
C GLY A 85 -0.73 -4.22 11.36
N LYS A 86 0.59 -4.41 11.24
CA LYS A 86 1.39 -3.89 10.11
C LYS A 86 2.33 -4.93 9.48
N ASP A 87 2.12 -6.21 9.79
CA ASP A 87 2.87 -7.32 9.23
C ASP A 87 2.28 -7.78 7.88
N THR A 88 3.09 -8.51 7.11
CA THR A 88 2.73 -9.03 5.79
C THR A 88 1.44 -9.85 5.81
N THR A 89 1.22 -10.68 6.83
CA THR A 89 0.05 -11.57 6.90
C THR A 89 -1.22 -10.75 7.06
N THR A 90 -1.22 -9.80 8.02
CA THR A 90 -2.35 -8.88 8.23
C THR A 90 -2.74 -8.16 6.95
N GLY A 91 -1.77 -7.56 6.24
CA GLY A 91 -2.05 -6.84 5.00
C GLY A 91 -2.63 -7.73 3.89
N HIS A 92 -2.08 -8.93 3.70
CA HIS A 92 -2.57 -9.86 2.68
C HIS A 92 -3.96 -10.42 3.01
N TRP A 93 -4.24 -10.67 4.28
CA TRP A 93 -5.54 -11.14 4.74
C TRP A 93 -6.62 -10.07 4.56
N GLU A 94 -6.31 -8.80 4.85
CA GLU A 94 -7.26 -7.71 4.63
C GLU A 94 -7.57 -7.52 3.14
N MET A 95 -6.58 -7.62 2.25
CA MET A 95 -6.82 -7.61 0.80
C MET A 95 -7.73 -8.76 0.33
N ALA A 96 -7.68 -9.90 1.02
CA ALA A 96 -8.57 -11.04 0.79
C ALA A 96 -9.93 -10.93 1.51
N GLY A 97 -10.18 -9.84 2.24
CA GLY A 97 -11.45 -9.56 2.91
C GLY A 97 -11.54 -9.97 4.38
N ILE A 98 -10.41 -10.28 5.03
CA ILE A 98 -10.34 -10.67 6.45
C ILE A 98 -9.79 -9.52 7.28
N ILE A 99 -10.59 -9.03 8.24
CA ILE A 99 -10.17 -7.95 9.15
C ILE A 99 -9.69 -8.57 10.46
N LEU A 100 -8.48 -8.19 10.90
CA LEU A 100 -7.93 -8.61 12.18
C LEU A 100 -8.09 -7.51 13.23
N GLU A 101 -8.77 -7.84 14.34
CA GLU A 101 -8.91 -6.92 15.49
C GLU A 101 -7.65 -6.91 16.39
N ARG A 102 -6.83 -7.96 16.32
CA ARG A 102 -5.62 -8.14 17.13
C ARG A 102 -4.40 -8.39 16.24
N ALA A 103 -3.33 -7.66 16.52
CA ALA A 103 -2.03 -7.85 15.86
C ALA A 103 -1.42 -9.21 16.20
N PHE A 104 -0.61 -9.74 15.28
CA PHE A 104 0.32 -10.81 15.61
C PHE A 104 1.41 -10.31 16.58
N PRO A 105 1.87 -11.15 17.51
CA PRO A 105 2.96 -10.78 18.41
C PRO A 105 4.27 -10.60 17.62
N THR A 106 5.08 -9.64 18.06
CA THR A 106 6.45 -9.46 17.57
C THR A 106 7.44 -9.76 18.69
N TYR A 107 8.64 -10.21 18.33
CA TYR A 107 9.65 -10.67 19.29
C TYR A 107 11.02 -10.06 18.97
N PRO A 108 11.15 -8.71 19.00
CA PRO A 108 12.42 -8.05 18.69
C PRO A 108 13.56 -8.48 19.63
N GLU A 109 13.24 -8.81 20.88
CA GLU A 109 14.18 -9.27 21.92
C GLU A 109 14.08 -10.79 22.18
N GLY A 110 13.48 -11.55 21.27
CA GLY A 110 13.25 -12.99 21.42
C GLY A 110 11.92 -13.36 22.10
N PHE A 111 11.68 -14.66 22.23
CA PHE A 111 10.45 -15.22 22.81
C PHE A 111 10.44 -15.13 24.35
N PRO A 112 9.25 -15.04 24.98
CA PRO A 112 9.09 -15.24 26.42
C PRO A 112 9.63 -16.60 26.89
N THR A 113 9.89 -16.72 28.19
CA THR A 113 10.51 -17.93 28.77
C THR A 113 9.49 -19.04 29.04
N GLU A 114 8.23 -18.69 29.23
CA GLU A 114 7.10 -19.62 29.39
C GLU A 114 6.82 -20.45 28.13
#